data_AF-A0AAV4TSC5-F1
#
_entry.id   AF-A0AAV4TSC5-F1
#
_cell.length_a   1.000
_cell.length_b   1.000
_cell.length_c   1.000
_cell.angle_alpha   90.00
_cell.angle_beta   90.00
_cell.angle_gamma   90.00
#
_symmetry.space_group_name_H-M   'P 1'
#
loop_
_entity.id
_entity.type
_entity.pdbx_description
1 polymer ?
#
loop_
_entity_poly.entity_id
_entity_poly.type
_entity_poly.pdbx_seq_one_letter_code
_entity_poly.pdbx_strand_id
1 'polypeptide(L)'
;MDIGKHGCLGLPLAAEESDLNLVDTAFKLLTSKDEHVQMLAVSHLRRTVQQRIRCEPSDEDLGEFMSGVIEGRFATSSNKLSNTWTVARSASRRLDIEWTFVDGVPRLAFEDLILKPQQRRRILHSIRDRLRTNRSLALHNKLSQGKALKLVSLSPASSHFITDGRTRASLTGDLYIKQD
;
A
#
# COMPACT_ATOMS: atom_id res chain seq x y z
N MET A 1 -27.53 -8.98 3.24
CA MET A 1 -26.06 -9.10 3.10
C MET A 1 -25.71 -8.42 1.78
N ASP A 2 -25.28 -7.16 1.83
CA ASP A 2 -25.08 -6.30 0.63
C ASP A 2 -23.73 -6.62 -0.03
N ILE A 3 -23.73 -7.55 -0.98
CA ILE A 3 -22.55 -7.92 -1.77
C ILE A 3 -22.21 -6.80 -2.79
N GLY A 4 -23.13 -5.86 -3.04
CA GLY A 4 -22.98 -4.78 -4.03
C GLY A 4 -22.29 -3.49 -3.55
N LYS A 5 -21.93 -3.35 -2.26
CA LYS A 5 -21.36 -2.09 -1.73
C LYS A 5 -19.85 -1.91 -1.97
N HIS A 6 -19.17 -2.89 -2.54
CA HIS A 6 -17.70 -2.96 -2.56
C HIS A 6 -17.10 -3.31 -3.93
N GLY A 7 -17.70 -2.83 -5.02
CA GLY A 7 -17.32 -3.19 -6.41
C GLY A 7 -15.88 -2.82 -6.82
N CYS A 8 -15.13 -2.05 -6.02
CA CYS A 8 -13.75 -1.63 -6.34
C CYS A 8 -12.68 -2.16 -5.37
N LEU A 9 -12.98 -3.13 -4.50
CA LEU A 9 -11.99 -3.71 -3.58
C LEU A 9 -10.90 -4.56 -4.26
N GLY A 10 -11.10 -4.95 -5.53
CA GLY A 10 -10.26 -5.93 -6.22
C GLY A 10 -8.99 -5.40 -6.89
N LEU A 11 -8.87 -4.09 -7.16
CA LEU A 11 -7.75 -3.53 -7.94
C LEU A 11 -6.75 -2.80 -7.03
N PRO A 12 -5.60 -3.42 -6.70
CA PRO A 12 -4.54 -2.75 -5.97
C PRO A 12 -3.85 -1.69 -6.85
N LEU A 13 -3.39 -0.59 -6.24
CA LEU A 13 -2.52 0.34 -6.95
C LEU A 13 -1.10 -0.22 -6.92
N ALA A 14 -0.50 -0.39 -8.09
CA ALA A 14 0.83 -1.02 -8.22
C ALA A 14 1.91 -0.29 -7.40
N ALA A 15 1.86 1.04 -7.35
CA ALA A 15 2.80 1.85 -6.56
C ALA A 15 2.69 1.57 -5.05
N GLU A 16 1.47 1.50 -4.52
CA GLU A 16 1.24 1.22 -3.10
C GLU A 16 1.64 -0.23 -2.74
N GLU A 17 1.31 -1.21 -3.58
CA GLU A 17 1.72 -2.60 -3.35
C GLU A 17 3.24 -2.73 -3.40
N SER A 18 3.90 -2.04 -4.32
CA SER A 18 5.36 -1.99 -4.39
C SER A 18 5.93 -1.46 -3.07
N ASP A 19 5.42 -0.34 -2.58
CA ASP A 19 5.85 0.27 -1.32
C ASP A 19 5.60 -0.64 -0.13
N LEU A 20 4.43 -1.27 -0.08
CA LEU A 20 4.06 -2.19 0.98
C LEU A 20 4.98 -3.41 1.01
N ASN A 21 5.35 -3.95 -0.16
CA ASN A 21 6.30 -5.06 -0.26
C ASN A 21 7.72 -4.67 0.20
N LEU A 22 8.14 -3.41 -0.05
CA LEU A 22 9.43 -2.91 0.44
C LEU A 22 9.46 -2.83 1.97
N VAL A 23 8.39 -2.31 2.57
CA VAL A 23 8.21 -2.23 4.04
C VAL A 23 8.14 -3.63 4.65
N ASP A 24 7.32 -4.51 4.07
CA ASP A 24 7.17 -5.89 4.52
C ASP A 24 8.49 -6.67 4.44
N THR A 25 9.24 -6.52 3.35
CA THR A 25 10.56 -7.15 3.19
C THR A 25 11.53 -6.68 4.27
N ALA A 26 11.62 -5.36 4.52
CA ALA A 26 12.48 -4.81 5.56
C ALA A 26 12.08 -5.31 6.96
N PHE A 27 10.79 -5.31 7.27
CA PHE A 27 10.28 -5.83 8.55
C PHE A 27 10.61 -7.32 8.70
N LYS A 28 10.50 -8.07 7.61
CA LYS A 28 10.81 -9.50 7.56
C LYS A 28 12.30 -9.80 7.69
N LEU A 29 13.19 -8.92 7.28
CA LEU A 29 14.62 -9.09 7.56
C LEU A 29 14.93 -8.88 9.04
N LEU A 30 14.37 -7.82 9.63
CA LEU A 30 14.60 -7.46 11.04
C LEU A 30 13.93 -8.41 12.04
N THR A 31 12.89 -9.13 11.63
CA THR A 31 12.16 -10.10 12.46
C THR A 31 12.39 -11.54 12.01
N SER A 32 13.46 -11.80 11.26
CA SER A 32 13.77 -13.13 10.73
C SER A 32 13.81 -14.17 11.85
N LYS A 33 13.37 -15.40 11.55
CA LYS A 33 13.52 -16.54 12.47
C LYS A 33 14.96 -17.06 12.50
N ASP A 34 15.71 -16.78 11.45
CA ASP A 34 17.14 -17.06 11.37
C ASP A 34 17.89 -15.94 12.09
N GLU A 35 18.52 -16.28 13.21
CA GLU A 35 19.26 -15.37 14.07
C GLU A 35 20.42 -14.68 13.33
N HIS A 36 21.08 -15.39 12.42
CA HIS A 36 22.21 -14.82 11.68
C HIS A 36 21.73 -13.77 10.69
N VAL A 37 20.63 -14.06 9.97
CA VAL A 37 19.99 -13.09 9.07
C VAL A 37 19.50 -11.88 9.85
N GLN A 38 18.87 -12.10 11.01
CA GLN A 38 18.37 -11.02 11.86
C GLN A 38 19.52 -10.13 12.35
N MET A 39 20.59 -10.72 12.88
CA MET A 39 21.76 -10.01 13.37
C MET A 39 22.42 -9.19 12.26
N LEU A 40 22.61 -9.78 11.08
CA LEU A 40 23.18 -9.10 9.93
C LEU A 40 22.30 -7.94 9.46
N ALA A 41 20.98 -8.15 9.41
CA ALA A 41 20.02 -7.13 9.04
C ALA A 41 20.05 -5.93 9.99
N VAL A 42 20.01 -6.19 11.30
CA VAL A 42 20.09 -5.14 12.34
C VAL A 42 21.42 -4.41 12.27
N SER A 43 22.54 -5.13 12.13
CA SER A 43 23.87 -4.52 11.97
C SER A 43 23.96 -3.62 10.73
N HIS A 44 23.42 -4.09 9.60
CA HIS A 44 23.40 -3.32 8.35
C HIS A 44 22.53 -2.07 8.45
N LEU A 45 21.38 -2.16 9.13
CA LEU A 45 20.51 -1.02 9.41
C LEU A 45 21.25 0.00 10.29
N ARG A 46 21.80 -0.43 11.43
CA ARG A 46 22.55 0.44 12.35
C ARG A 46 23.69 1.14 11.63
N ARG A 47 24.47 0.44 10.81
CA ARG A 47 25.53 1.04 9.99
C ARG A 47 24.99 2.09 9.02
N THR A 48 23.88 1.82 8.36
CA THR A 48 23.24 2.78 7.43
C THR A 48 22.80 4.05 8.16
N VAL A 49 22.21 3.91 9.35
CA VAL A 49 21.79 5.05 10.16
C VAL A 49 23.00 5.79 10.72
N GLN A 50 23.99 5.09 11.27
CA GLN A 50 25.25 5.63 11.78
C GLN A 50 25.99 6.46 10.73
N GLN A 51 26.08 5.99 9.48
CA GLN A 51 26.68 6.75 8.39
C GLN A 51 25.97 8.09 8.13
N ARG A 52 24.69 8.17 8.47
CA ARG A 52 23.87 9.37 8.26
C ARG A 52 23.95 10.34 9.43
N ILE A 53 23.80 9.85 10.66
CA ILE A 53 23.80 10.68 11.88
C ILE A 53 25.22 10.92 12.44
N ARG A 54 26.22 10.17 11.98
CA ARG A 54 27.63 10.21 12.40
C ARG A 54 27.86 9.90 13.89
N CYS A 55 26.94 9.18 14.52
CA CYS A 55 27.04 8.67 15.88
C CYS A 55 26.42 7.27 15.98
N GLU A 56 26.68 6.57 17.08
CA GLU A 56 25.99 5.29 17.36
C GLU A 56 24.47 5.52 17.46
N PRO A 57 23.65 4.80 16.67
CA PRO A 57 22.21 5.01 16.65
C PRO A 57 21.54 4.35 17.85
N SER A 58 20.67 5.11 18.50
CA SER A 58 19.69 4.62 19.47
C SER A 58 18.49 3.98 18.76
N ASP A 59 17.65 3.27 19.50
CA ASP A 59 16.42 2.68 18.96
C ASP A 59 15.42 3.74 18.45
N GLU A 60 15.41 4.93 19.09
CA GLU A 60 14.66 6.09 18.63
C GLU A 60 15.16 6.56 17.26
N ASP A 61 16.48 6.66 17.08
CA ASP A 61 17.09 7.03 15.79
C ASP A 61 16.75 6.04 14.67
N LEU A 62 16.69 4.74 14.99
CA LEU A 62 16.29 3.70 14.04
C LEU A 62 14.81 3.87 13.63
N GLY A 63 13.94 4.18 14.60
CA GLY A 63 12.52 4.43 14.39
C GLY A 63 12.28 5.67 13.53
N GLU A 64 12.86 6.81 13.90
CA GLU A 64 12.77 8.06 13.14
C GLU A 64 13.32 7.89 11.71
N PHE A 65 14.46 7.21 11.58
CA PHE A 65 15.06 6.95 10.28
C PHE A 65 14.13 6.13 9.40
N MET A 66 13.58 5.02 9.90
CA MET A 66 12.73 4.10 9.12
C MET A 66 11.35 4.68 8.82
N SER A 67 10.80 5.49 9.72
CA SER A 67 9.56 6.27 9.49
C SER A 67 9.74 7.34 8.41
N GLY A 68 11.00 7.68 8.08
CA GLY A 68 11.31 8.61 7.00
C GLY A 68 11.29 10.07 7.40
N VAL A 69 11.48 10.37 8.70
CA VAL A 69 11.65 11.73 9.22
C VAL A 69 12.82 12.43 8.51
N ILE A 70 12.55 13.56 7.88
CA ILE A 70 13.54 14.34 7.09
C ILE A 70 14.10 15.50 7.94
N GLU A 71 13.53 15.79 9.08
CA GLU A 71 13.93 16.94 9.89
C GLU A 71 15.16 16.65 10.77
N GLY A 72 15.76 17.72 11.29
CA GLY A 72 16.87 17.65 12.24
C GLY A 72 18.09 16.90 11.72
N ARG A 73 18.50 15.87 12.46
CA ARG A 73 19.70 15.05 12.21
C ARG A 73 19.66 14.30 10.87
N PHE A 74 18.49 14.22 10.21
CA PHE A 74 18.29 13.53 8.94
C PHE A 74 18.16 14.45 7.71
N ALA A 75 18.19 15.77 7.90
CA ALA A 75 17.91 16.76 6.84
C ALA A 75 18.99 16.87 5.75
N THR A 76 20.24 16.59 6.10
CA THR A 76 21.39 17.09 5.31
C THR A 76 22.09 16.02 4.46
N SER A 77 21.65 14.76 4.53
CA SER A 77 22.34 13.66 3.86
C SER A 77 21.45 13.01 2.81
N SER A 78 21.61 13.40 1.55
CA SER A 78 21.19 12.54 0.43
C SER A 78 22.04 11.28 0.45
N ASN A 79 21.41 10.11 0.57
CA ASN A 79 22.16 8.85 0.55
C ASN A 79 22.75 8.67 -0.85
N LYS A 80 24.09 8.58 -0.92
CA LYS A 80 24.80 8.36 -2.20
C LYS A 80 24.47 7.01 -2.84
N LEU A 81 23.99 6.03 -2.07
CA LEU A 81 23.59 4.72 -2.55
C LEU A 81 22.20 4.32 -2.02
N SER A 82 21.41 3.75 -2.94
CA SER A 82 20.17 3.05 -2.62
C SER A 82 20.47 1.69 -2.00
N ASN A 83 19.88 1.41 -0.85
CA ASN A 83 19.88 0.12 -0.20
C ASN A 83 18.47 -0.23 0.33
N THR A 84 18.27 -1.47 0.77
CA THR A 84 16.98 -1.97 1.28
C THR A 84 16.33 -1.05 2.31
N TRP A 85 17.12 -0.48 3.23
CA TRP A 85 16.63 0.40 4.30
C TRP A 85 16.24 1.78 3.79
N THR A 86 17.02 2.36 2.86
CA THR A 86 16.70 3.67 2.28
C THR A 86 15.45 3.64 1.39
N VAL A 87 15.23 2.51 0.71
CA VAL A 87 14.03 2.30 -0.11
C VAL A 87 12.82 2.02 0.79
N ALA A 88 12.97 1.16 1.81
CA ALA A 88 11.92 0.91 2.80
C ALA A 88 11.55 2.18 3.60
N ARG A 89 12.53 3.01 3.96
CA ARG A 89 12.31 4.34 4.54
C ARG A 89 11.44 5.22 3.65
N SER A 90 11.79 5.28 2.36
CA SER A 90 11.06 6.12 1.40
C SER A 90 9.64 5.61 1.18
N ALA A 91 9.44 4.29 1.15
CA ALA A 91 8.13 3.65 1.08
C ALA A 91 7.31 3.91 2.35
N SER A 92 7.91 3.78 3.54
CA SER A 92 7.25 4.05 4.83
C SER A 92 6.76 5.49 4.90
N ARG A 93 7.56 6.46 4.43
CA ARG A 93 7.13 7.87 4.35
C ARG A 93 5.96 8.10 3.40
N ARG A 94 5.92 7.39 2.26
CA ARG A 94 4.82 7.53 1.28
C ARG A 94 3.52 6.90 1.77
N LEU A 95 3.64 5.82 2.53
CA LEU A 95 2.50 5.10 3.11
C LEU A 95 2.12 5.62 4.50
N ASP A 96 2.84 6.59 5.06
CA ASP A 96 2.62 7.09 6.42
C ASP A 96 2.69 5.98 7.49
N ILE A 97 3.71 5.12 7.36
CA ILE A 97 3.98 4.02 8.32
C ILE A 97 5.06 4.47 9.29
N GLU A 98 4.71 4.45 10.57
CA GLU A 98 5.62 4.76 11.65
C GLU A 98 6.32 3.49 12.16
N TRP A 99 7.63 3.59 12.37
CA TRP A 99 8.46 2.54 12.92
C TRP A 99 8.88 2.92 14.34
N THR A 100 8.71 1.98 15.26
CA THR A 100 9.25 2.10 16.62
C THR A 100 10.10 0.88 16.93
N PHE A 101 11.19 1.10 17.66
CA PHE A 101 12.07 0.02 18.13
C PHE A 101 12.03 0.03 19.65
N VAL A 102 11.83 -1.14 20.24
CA VAL A 102 11.86 -1.35 21.70
C VAL A 102 12.80 -2.52 21.95
N ASP A 103 13.93 -2.25 22.59
CA ASP A 103 14.98 -3.25 22.87
C ASP A 103 15.44 -3.97 21.59
N GLY A 104 15.62 -3.21 20.50
CA GLY A 104 16.00 -3.72 19.18
C GLY A 104 14.89 -4.44 18.41
N VAL A 105 13.69 -4.54 18.97
CA VAL A 105 12.54 -5.21 18.34
C VAL A 105 11.69 -4.19 17.56
N PRO A 106 11.55 -4.32 16.23
CA PRO A 106 10.76 -3.39 15.43
C PRO A 106 9.25 -3.61 15.62
N ARG A 107 8.51 -2.52 15.59
CA ARG A 107 7.04 -2.47 15.55
C ARG A 107 6.61 -1.44 14.51
N LEU A 108 5.52 -1.73 13.82
CA LEU A 108 4.92 -0.81 12.86
C LEU A 108 3.63 -0.24 13.44
N ALA A 109 3.44 1.06 13.32
CA ALA A 109 2.17 1.71 13.50
C ALA A 109 1.67 2.22 12.14
N PHE A 110 0.40 1.94 11.85
CA PHE A 110 -0.27 2.42 10.65
C PHE A 110 -1.72 2.73 11.01
N GLU A 111 -2.09 4.02 10.99
CA GLU A 111 -3.38 4.51 11.46
C GLU A 111 -3.68 4.02 12.90
N ASP A 112 -4.67 3.14 13.08
CA ASP A 112 -5.08 2.54 14.34
C ASP A 112 -4.40 1.18 14.63
N LEU A 113 -3.59 0.67 13.70
CA LEU A 113 -2.98 -0.66 13.77
C LEU A 113 -1.58 -0.58 14.36
N ILE A 114 -1.33 -1.38 15.41
CA ILE A 114 0.01 -1.64 15.93
C ILE A 114 0.38 -3.09 15.60
N LEU A 115 1.38 -3.26 14.75
CA LEU A 115 1.82 -4.54 14.23
C LEU A 115 3.12 -4.97 14.90
N LYS A 116 3.06 -6.08 15.62
CA LYS A 116 4.20 -6.68 16.34
C LYS A 116 4.86 -7.79 15.50
N PRO A 117 6.12 -8.18 15.79
CA PRO A 117 6.81 -9.26 15.09
C PRO A 117 6.02 -10.59 15.02
N GLN A 118 5.25 -10.91 16.05
CA GLN A 118 4.40 -12.12 16.09
C GLN A 118 3.35 -12.12 14.97
N GLN A 119 2.95 -10.94 14.50
CA GLN A 119 1.97 -10.75 13.42
C GLN A 119 2.62 -10.58 12.05
N ARG A 120 3.91 -10.90 11.89
CA ARG A 120 4.70 -10.76 10.64
C ARG A 120 3.97 -11.24 9.37
N ARG A 121 3.23 -12.34 9.42
CA ARG A 121 2.48 -12.87 8.26
C ARG A 121 1.26 -12.03 7.88
N ARG A 122 0.72 -11.26 8.82
CA ARG A 122 -0.51 -10.47 8.67
C ARG A 122 -0.23 -9.03 8.25
N ILE A 123 0.97 -8.49 8.47
CA ILE A 123 1.31 -7.07 8.24
C ILE A 123 0.84 -6.59 6.87
N LEU A 124 1.34 -7.23 5.83
CA LEU A 124 1.04 -6.88 4.46
C LEU A 124 -0.45 -7.08 4.13
N HIS A 125 -1.13 -8.08 4.71
CA HIS A 125 -2.57 -8.25 4.48
C HIS A 125 -3.40 -7.18 5.20
N SER A 126 -3.08 -6.88 6.46
CA SER A 126 -3.81 -5.92 7.29
C SER A 126 -3.69 -4.49 6.76
N ILE A 127 -2.48 -4.05 6.39
CA ILE A 127 -2.29 -2.72 5.81
C ILE A 127 -2.96 -2.63 4.45
N ARG A 128 -2.83 -3.66 3.60
CA ARG A 128 -3.51 -3.72 2.30
C ARG A 128 -5.02 -3.62 2.43
N ASP A 129 -5.63 -4.37 3.34
CA ASP A 129 -7.07 -4.36 3.53
C ASP A 129 -7.56 -2.99 4.01
N ARG A 130 -6.78 -2.31 4.87
CA ARG A 130 -7.08 -0.95 5.29
C ARG A 130 -7.01 0.04 4.12
N LEU A 131 -5.93 0.02 3.34
CA LEU A 131 -5.80 0.87 2.14
C LEU A 131 -6.96 0.67 1.15
N ARG A 132 -7.35 -0.59 0.92
CA ARG A 132 -8.51 -0.93 0.07
C ARG A 132 -9.82 -0.39 0.64
N THR A 133 -10.02 -0.51 1.95
CA THR A 133 -11.22 -0.02 2.63
C THR A 133 -11.30 1.50 2.55
N ASN A 134 -10.21 2.21 2.85
CA ASN A 134 -10.12 3.66 2.79
C ASN A 134 -10.40 4.18 1.38
N ARG A 135 -9.87 3.51 0.36
CA ARG A 135 -10.20 3.81 -1.03
C ARG A 135 -11.68 3.59 -1.34
N SER A 136 -12.25 2.46 -0.92
CA SER A 136 -13.67 2.16 -1.15
C SER A 136 -14.56 3.23 -0.51
N LEU A 137 -14.25 3.67 0.71
CA LEU A 137 -14.95 4.76 1.39
C LEU A 137 -14.78 6.10 0.66
N ALA A 138 -13.56 6.46 0.27
CA ALA A 138 -13.28 7.68 -0.48
C ALA A 138 -14.03 7.72 -1.82
N LEU A 139 -14.12 6.59 -2.52
CA LEU A 139 -14.89 6.46 -3.75
C LEU A 139 -16.39 6.60 -3.50
N HIS A 140 -16.91 5.97 -2.46
CA HIS A 140 -18.33 6.06 -2.09
C HIS A 140 -18.74 7.49 -1.71
N ASN A 141 -17.84 8.23 -1.06
CA ASN A 141 -18.06 9.62 -0.66
C ASN A 141 -17.95 10.61 -1.83
N LYS A 142 -17.49 10.21 -3.02
CA LYS A 142 -17.47 11.10 -4.18
C LYS A 142 -18.90 11.34 -4.68
N LEU A 143 -19.37 12.58 -4.55
CA LEU A 143 -20.67 13.07 -5.06
C LEU A 143 -20.93 12.80 -6.56
N SER A 144 -19.92 12.47 -7.35
CA SER A 144 -20.06 12.13 -8.78
C SER A 144 -20.22 10.65 -9.07
N GLN A 145 -19.97 9.76 -8.08
CA GLN A 145 -20.16 8.32 -8.28
C GLN A 145 -21.62 8.01 -8.57
N GLY A 146 -21.85 7.15 -9.56
CA GLY A 146 -23.19 6.73 -9.97
C GLY A 146 -23.97 7.74 -10.81
N LYS A 147 -23.52 9.00 -10.98
CA LYS A 147 -24.23 9.97 -11.85
C LYS A 147 -24.24 9.55 -13.32
N ALA A 148 -23.09 9.12 -13.84
CA ALA A 148 -23.00 8.59 -15.20
C ALA A 148 -23.83 7.30 -15.35
N LEU A 149 -23.75 6.39 -14.37
CA LEU A 149 -24.53 5.15 -14.39
C LEU A 149 -26.05 5.43 -14.34
N LYS A 150 -26.47 6.42 -13.54
CA LYS A 150 -27.86 6.88 -13.43
C LYS A 150 -28.36 7.45 -14.76
N LEU A 151 -27.54 8.23 -15.46
CA LEU A 151 -27.88 8.74 -16.80
C LEU A 151 -27.95 7.62 -17.84
N VAL A 152 -27.03 6.66 -17.79
CA VAL A 152 -27.01 5.47 -18.68
C VAL A 152 -28.22 4.56 -18.41
N SER A 153 -28.68 4.43 -17.16
CA SER A 153 -29.90 3.69 -16.79
C SER A 153 -31.21 4.41 -17.13
N LEU A 154 -31.15 5.69 -17.50
CA LEU A 154 -32.31 6.45 -17.97
C LEU A 154 -32.46 6.39 -19.49
N SER A 155 -31.43 5.92 -20.21
CA SER A 155 -31.47 5.74 -21.66
C SER A 155 -32.03 4.36 -22.01
N PRO A 156 -33.17 4.27 -22.74
CA PRO A 156 -33.78 2.99 -23.10
C PRO A 156 -32.84 2.04 -23.86
N ALA A 157 -31.92 2.59 -24.67
CA ALA A 157 -30.98 1.80 -25.49
C ALA A 157 -29.82 1.19 -24.68
N SER A 158 -29.42 1.78 -23.55
CA SER A 158 -28.29 1.29 -22.73
C SER A 158 -28.69 0.68 -21.39
N SER A 159 -29.99 0.64 -21.08
CA SER A 159 -30.51 0.15 -19.80
C SER A 159 -30.65 -1.38 -19.73
N HIS A 160 -30.64 -2.08 -20.88
CA HIS A 160 -30.83 -3.53 -20.94
C HIS A 160 -29.78 -4.36 -20.18
N PHE A 161 -28.58 -3.81 -19.98
CA PHE A 161 -27.52 -4.49 -19.22
C PHE A 161 -27.77 -4.45 -17.70
N ILE A 162 -28.40 -3.38 -17.20
CA ILE A 162 -28.56 -3.12 -15.76
C ILE A 162 -29.74 -3.90 -15.17
N THR A 163 -30.79 -4.18 -15.96
CA THR A 163 -32.02 -4.79 -15.48
C THR A 163 -32.07 -6.31 -15.56
N ASP A 164 -31.49 -6.95 -16.58
CA ASP A 164 -31.70 -8.39 -16.79
C ASP A 164 -30.43 -9.17 -17.22
N GLY A 165 -29.28 -8.50 -17.34
CA GLY A 165 -27.99 -9.12 -17.69
C GLY A 165 -27.94 -9.82 -19.06
N ARG A 166 -29.01 -9.75 -19.86
CA ARG A 166 -29.14 -10.37 -21.17
C ARG A 166 -28.98 -9.33 -22.26
N THR A 167 -27.86 -9.37 -22.96
CA THR A 167 -27.78 -8.79 -24.30
C THR A 167 -28.60 -9.67 -25.24
N ARG A 168 -29.84 -9.27 -25.54
CA ARG A 168 -30.41 -9.61 -26.85
C ARG A 168 -29.77 -8.62 -27.83
N ALA A 169 -28.82 -9.10 -28.62
CA ALA A 169 -28.42 -8.41 -29.83
C ALA A 169 -29.67 -8.31 -30.73
N SER A 170 -30.41 -7.21 -30.59
CA SER A 170 -31.48 -6.87 -31.52
C SER A 170 -30.83 -6.40 -32.80
N LEU A 171 -30.93 -7.27 -33.80
CA LEU A 171 -30.79 -7.03 -35.22
C LEU A 171 -31.39 -5.68 -35.64
N THR A 172 -30.60 -4.61 -35.66
CA THR A 172 -30.89 -3.43 -36.49
C THR A 172 -29.62 -2.58 -36.60
N GLY A 173 -28.72 -2.98 -37.49
CA GLY A 173 -27.51 -2.21 -37.73
C GLY A 173 -26.47 -2.84 -38.66
N ASP A 174 -26.86 -3.69 -39.61
CA ASP A 174 -25.94 -4.10 -40.66
C ASP A 174 -26.09 -3.17 -41.88
N LEU A 175 -25.12 -2.27 -41.96
CA LEU A 175 -24.59 -1.76 -43.22
C LEU A 175 -24.26 -2.95 -44.15
N TYR A 176 -24.74 -2.81 -45.39
CA TYR A 176 -24.47 -3.60 -46.58
C TYR A 176 -23.20 -4.46 -46.60
N ILE A 177 -23.38 -5.76 -46.87
CA ILE A 177 -22.43 -6.51 -47.72
C ILE A 177 -23.26 -7.26 -48.78
N LYS A 178 -23.13 -6.80 -50.03
CA LYS A 178 -23.55 -7.52 -51.24
C LYS A 178 -22.58 -8.68 -51.48
N GLN A 179 -23.07 -9.84 -51.91
CA GLN A 179 -22.38 -10.71 -52.86
C GLN A 179 -23.38 -11.67 -53.51
N ASP A 180 -23.11 -11.95 -54.79
CA ASP A 180 -24.01 -12.48 -55.84
C ASP A 180 -24.63 -13.86 -55.59
#